data_AF-A0A2K5D3Q5-F1
#
_entry.id   AF-A0A2K5D3Q5-F1
#
_cell.length_a   1.000
_cell.length_b   1.000
_cell.length_c   1.000
_cell.angle_alpha   90.00
_cell.angle_beta   90.00
_cell.angle_gamma   90.00
#
_symmetry.space_group_name_H-M   'P 1'
#
loop_
_entity.id
_entity.type
_entity.pdbx_description
1 polymer ?
#
loop_
_entity_poly.entity_id
_entity_poly.type
_entity_poly.pdbx_seq_one_letter_code
_entity_poly.pdbx_strand_id
1 'polypeptide(L)'
;MPYVDRQNRICGFLDIEENENSGKFLRRYFILDTREDSFVWYMDNPQNLPSGSSRVGAIKLTYISKVSDATKLRPKAEFCFVMNAGMRKYFLQASDQQDLVEWVNVLNKAIKLTVPKQSDSQPNSDNLSRHGECGKKQVSYRTDIVGGVPIITPTQKEEKEKGKIQNISVSSV
;
A
#
# COMPACT_ATOMS: atom_id res chain seq x y z
N MET A 1 2.16 -18.99 -19.10
CA MET A 1 3.02 -17.80 -19.01
C MET A 1 2.17 -16.54 -19.00
N PRO A 2 2.44 -15.55 -18.12
CA PRO A 2 1.81 -14.23 -18.21
C PRO A 2 2.21 -13.52 -19.51
N TYR A 3 1.31 -12.75 -20.08
CA TYR A 3 1.55 -11.94 -21.28
C TYR A 3 0.94 -10.55 -21.14
N VAL A 4 1.28 -9.65 -22.06
CA VAL A 4 0.80 -8.26 -22.03
C VAL A 4 -0.46 -8.13 -22.90
N ASP A 5 -1.55 -7.60 -22.34
CA ASP A 5 -2.78 -7.32 -23.10
C ASP A 5 -2.67 -6.03 -23.95
N ARG A 6 -3.71 -5.72 -24.72
CA ARG A 6 -3.78 -4.51 -25.55
C ARG A 6 -3.74 -3.20 -24.75
N GLN A 7 -3.95 -3.25 -23.43
CA GLN A 7 -3.93 -2.11 -22.53
C GLN A 7 -2.57 -1.97 -21.82
N ASN A 8 -1.57 -2.76 -22.22
CA ASN A 8 -0.25 -2.83 -21.59
C ASN A 8 -0.28 -3.33 -20.13
N ARG A 9 -1.23 -4.21 -19.80
CA ARG A 9 -1.31 -4.86 -18.49
C ARG A 9 -0.85 -6.31 -18.60
N ILE A 10 -0.23 -6.80 -17.53
CA ILE A 10 0.21 -8.19 -17.46
C ILE A 10 -1.00 -9.06 -17.11
N CYS A 11 -1.24 -10.14 -17.83
CA CYS A 11 -2.42 -10.97 -17.69
C CYS A 11 -2.16 -12.42 -18.07
N GLY A 12 -3.05 -13.32 -17.69
CA GLY A 12 -2.95 -14.75 -18.02
C GLY A 12 -3.80 -15.62 -17.11
N PHE A 13 -3.85 -16.91 -17.41
CA PHE A 13 -4.59 -17.87 -16.59
C PHE A 13 -3.73 -18.39 -15.43
N LEU A 14 -4.36 -18.52 -14.27
CA LEU A 14 -3.84 -19.20 -13.10
C LEU A 14 -4.99 -19.97 -12.44
N ASP A 15 -4.67 -21.01 -11.69
CA ASP A 15 -5.65 -21.69 -10.86
C ASP A 15 -5.50 -21.19 -9.41
N ILE A 16 -6.59 -20.74 -8.78
CA ILE A 16 -6.58 -20.16 -7.43
C ILE A 16 -7.39 -20.99 -6.45
N GLU A 17 -6.85 -21.17 -5.25
CA GLU A 17 -7.58 -21.71 -4.10
C GLU A 17 -8.37 -20.57 -3.43
N GLU A 18 -9.59 -20.30 -3.90
CA GLU A 18 -10.41 -19.17 -3.39
C GLU A 18 -10.78 -19.33 -1.91
N ASN A 19 -11.04 -20.58 -1.50
CA ASN A 19 -11.34 -20.97 -0.13
C ASN A 19 -10.09 -21.60 0.50
N GLU A 20 -9.52 -20.94 1.51
CA GLU A 20 -8.31 -21.39 2.18
C GLU A 20 -8.49 -22.83 2.72
N ASN A 21 -7.51 -23.70 2.45
CA ASN A 21 -7.49 -25.11 2.85
C ASN A 21 -8.57 -26.00 2.23
N SER A 22 -9.28 -25.53 1.20
CA SER A 22 -10.20 -26.38 0.44
C SER A 22 -9.48 -27.44 -0.40
N GLY A 23 -8.22 -27.17 -0.79
CA GLY A 23 -7.48 -27.98 -1.75
C GLY A 23 -8.06 -27.95 -3.17
N LYS A 24 -9.08 -27.11 -3.42
CA LYS A 24 -9.75 -26.98 -4.72
C LYS A 24 -9.27 -25.71 -5.42
N PHE A 25 -8.59 -25.89 -6.54
CA PHE A 25 -8.14 -24.79 -7.38
C PHE A 25 -9.13 -24.55 -8.53
N LEU A 26 -9.42 -23.27 -8.78
CA LEU A 26 -10.33 -22.84 -9.83
C LEU A 26 -9.57 -22.00 -10.85
N ARG A 27 -9.69 -22.37 -12.13
CA ARG A 27 -9.08 -21.62 -13.22
C ARG A 27 -9.74 -20.25 -13.37
N ARG A 28 -8.91 -19.21 -13.38
CA ARG A 28 -9.33 -17.81 -13.52
C ARG A 28 -8.37 -17.05 -14.42
N TYR A 29 -8.90 -16.04 -15.08
CA TYR A 29 -8.10 -15.11 -15.88
C TYR A 29 -7.69 -13.92 -15.01
N PHE A 30 -6.39 -13.80 -14.72
CA PHE A 30 -5.82 -12.75 -13.90
C PHE A 30 -5.33 -11.58 -14.74
N ILE A 31 -5.46 -10.38 -14.17
CA ILE A 31 -4.94 -9.13 -14.71
C ILE A 31 -4.23 -8.41 -13.57
N LEU A 32 -2.95 -8.12 -13.79
CA LEU A 32 -2.12 -7.28 -12.95
C LEU A 32 -2.14 -5.86 -13.51
N ASP A 33 -2.91 -5.01 -12.85
CA ASP A 33 -3.03 -3.59 -13.15
C ASP A 33 -2.19 -2.78 -12.17
N THR A 34 -0.98 -2.43 -12.59
CA THR A 34 -0.05 -1.63 -11.79
C THR A 34 -0.46 -0.15 -11.69
N ARG A 35 -1.34 0.33 -12.57
CA ARG A 35 -1.84 1.72 -12.54
C ARG A 35 -2.94 1.86 -11.49
N GLU A 36 -3.83 0.87 -11.44
CA GLU A 36 -4.94 0.82 -10.47
C GLU A 36 -4.57 0.11 -9.16
N ASP A 37 -3.29 -0.19 -8.94
CA ASP A 37 -2.79 -0.89 -7.74
C ASP A 37 -3.60 -2.18 -7.43
N SER A 38 -3.94 -2.96 -8.46
CA SER A 38 -4.81 -4.12 -8.28
C SER A 38 -4.40 -5.36 -9.07
N PHE A 39 -4.54 -6.50 -8.42
CA PHE A 39 -4.48 -7.82 -9.01
C PHE A 39 -5.90 -8.41 -9.00
N VAL A 40 -6.53 -8.47 -10.16
CA VAL A 40 -7.94 -8.83 -10.33
C VAL A 40 -8.07 -10.09 -11.16
N TRP A 41 -9.17 -10.83 -10.97
CA TRP A 41 -9.42 -12.01 -11.78
C TRP A 41 -10.90 -12.21 -12.14
N TYR A 42 -11.11 -12.86 -13.27
CA TYR A 42 -12.40 -13.12 -13.91
C TYR A 42 -12.58 -14.60 -14.20
N MET A 43 -13.81 -15.01 -14.53
CA MET A 43 -14.12 -16.38 -14.96
C MET A 43 -13.36 -16.77 -16.23
N ASP A 44 -13.16 -15.80 -17.14
CA ASP A 44 -12.41 -15.92 -18.39
C ASP A 44 -11.86 -14.53 -18.75
N ASN A 45 -11.13 -14.40 -19.86
CA ASN A 45 -10.71 -13.12 -20.41
C ASN A 45 -11.93 -12.18 -20.55
N PRO A 46 -11.92 -10.97 -19.94
CA PRO A 46 -13.02 -10.02 -20.03
C PRO A 46 -13.46 -9.67 -21.45
N GLN A 47 -12.59 -9.83 -22.46
CA GLN A 47 -12.94 -9.62 -23.88
C GLN A 47 -13.85 -10.72 -24.44
N ASN A 48 -13.82 -11.92 -23.85
CA ASN A 48 -14.65 -13.05 -24.23
C ASN A 48 -15.96 -13.12 -23.42
N LEU A 49 -16.10 -12.27 -22.40
CA LEU A 49 -17.25 -12.28 -21.50
C LEU A 49 -18.33 -11.26 -21.96
N PRO A 50 -19.61 -11.50 -21.62
CA PRO A 50 -20.67 -10.52 -21.84
C PRO A 50 -20.33 -9.16 -21.23
N SER A 51 -20.71 -8.08 -21.91
CA SER A 51 -20.53 -6.72 -21.39
C SER A 51 -21.17 -6.57 -20.01
N GLY A 52 -20.42 -6.02 -19.06
CA GLY A 52 -20.88 -5.86 -17.67
C GLY A 52 -20.59 -7.06 -16.76
N SER A 53 -19.89 -8.09 -17.23
CA SER A 53 -19.46 -9.20 -16.38
C SER A 53 -18.56 -8.72 -15.24
N SER A 54 -18.96 -9.02 -14.00
CA SER A 54 -18.20 -8.66 -12.80
C SER A 54 -16.92 -9.49 -12.66
N ARG A 55 -15.90 -8.88 -12.05
CA ARG A 55 -14.73 -9.60 -11.55
C ARG A 55 -15.13 -10.59 -10.47
N VAL A 56 -14.46 -11.74 -10.44
CA VAL A 56 -14.65 -12.78 -9.42
C VAL A 56 -13.97 -12.38 -8.13
N GLY A 57 -12.80 -11.75 -8.22
CA GLY A 57 -12.10 -11.23 -7.06
C GLY A 57 -11.03 -10.20 -7.41
N ALA A 58 -10.50 -9.57 -6.36
CA ALA A 58 -9.51 -8.52 -6.45
C ALA A 58 -8.69 -8.43 -5.17
N ILE A 59 -7.40 -8.16 -5.32
CA ILE A 59 -6.46 -7.91 -4.22
C ILE A 59 -5.66 -6.66 -4.59
N LYS A 60 -5.59 -5.68 -3.68
CA LYS A 60 -4.74 -4.51 -3.89
C LYS A 60 -3.27 -4.88 -3.78
N LEU A 61 -2.42 -4.35 -4.65
CA LEU A 61 -1.00 -4.70 -4.62
C LEU A 61 -0.34 -4.20 -3.33
N THR A 62 -0.77 -3.05 -2.79
CA THR A 62 -0.33 -2.56 -1.48
C THR A 62 -0.61 -3.51 -0.32
N TYR A 63 -1.59 -4.41 -0.44
CA TYR A 63 -1.90 -5.38 0.62
C TYR A 63 -1.03 -6.63 0.53
N ILE A 64 -0.40 -6.88 -0.61
CA ILE A 64 0.47 -8.03 -0.81
C ILE A 64 1.83 -7.71 -0.19
N SER A 65 2.20 -8.45 0.85
CA SER A 65 3.47 -8.26 1.55
C SER A 65 4.59 -9.13 0.99
N LYS A 66 4.26 -10.30 0.43
CA LYS A 66 5.25 -11.25 -0.09
C LYS A 66 4.63 -12.22 -1.09
N VAL A 67 5.35 -12.45 -2.19
CA VAL A 67 5.04 -13.50 -3.18
C VAL A 67 6.22 -14.46 -3.27
N SER A 68 5.98 -15.76 -3.10
CA SER A 68 7.04 -16.78 -3.12
C SER A 68 6.55 -18.13 -3.62
N ASP A 69 7.48 -18.93 -4.14
CA ASP A 69 7.25 -20.35 -4.46
C ASP A 69 6.71 -21.10 -3.23
N ALA A 70 5.69 -21.91 -3.45
CA ALA A 70 4.98 -22.71 -2.45
C ALA A 70 4.98 -24.21 -2.77
N THR A 71 5.76 -24.66 -3.77
CA THR A 71 5.85 -26.07 -4.19
C THR A 71 6.28 -26.98 -3.02
N LYS A 72 7.16 -26.48 -2.15
CA LYS A 72 7.57 -27.18 -0.91
C LYS A 72 6.47 -27.24 0.16
N LEU A 73 5.56 -26.27 0.17
CA LEU A 73 4.45 -26.18 1.14
C LEU A 73 3.25 -27.00 0.68
N ARG A 74 3.04 -27.11 -0.64
CA ARG A 74 1.94 -27.82 -1.27
C ARG A 74 2.51 -28.81 -2.30
N PRO A 75 3.12 -29.93 -1.89
CA PRO A 75 3.72 -30.89 -2.82
C PRO A 75 2.69 -31.56 -3.75
N LYS A 76 1.39 -31.49 -3.43
CA LYS A 76 0.29 -31.96 -4.28
C LYS A 76 -0.13 -30.95 -5.35
N ALA A 77 0.32 -29.70 -5.25
CA ALA A 77 -0.01 -28.63 -6.17
C ALA A 77 1.26 -28.29 -6.96
N GLU A 78 1.33 -28.78 -8.20
CA GLU A 78 2.43 -28.47 -9.11
C GLU A 78 2.47 -26.97 -9.43
N PHE A 79 3.69 -26.46 -9.63
CA PHE A 79 3.98 -25.06 -9.99
C PHE A 79 3.23 -24.03 -9.13
N CYS A 80 3.16 -24.30 -7.83
CA CYS A 80 2.38 -23.53 -6.87
C CYS A 80 3.21 -22.39 -6.27
N PHE A 81 2.61 -21.20 -6.19
CA PHE A 81 3.14 -20.08 -5.42
C PHE A 81 2.11 -19.55 -4.43
N VAL A 82 2.59 -18.85 -3.42
CA VAL A 82 1.78 -18.22 -2.40
C VAL A 82 1.97 -16.71 -2.43
N MET A 83 0.86 -16.01 -2.30
CA MET A 83 0.79 -14.58 -2.12
C MET A 83 0.22 -14.28 -0.74
N ASN A 84 1.03 -13.65 0.11
CA ASN A 84 0.63 -13.23 1.44
C ASN A 84 0.06 -11.82 1.35
N ALA A 85 -1.20 -11.63 1.76
CA ALA A 85 -1.83 -10.32 1.78
C ALA A 85 -2.62 -10.10 3.07
N GLY A 86 -2.13 -9.20 3.92
CA GLY A 86 -2.62 -9.02 5.29
C GLY A 86 -2.55 -10.33 6.09
N MET A 87 -3.69 -10.78 6.63
CA MET A 87 -3.81 -12.02 7.40
C MET A 87 -4.17 -13.25 6.55
N ARG A 88 -4.24 -13.11 5.22
CA ARG A 88 -4.68 -14.17 4.30
C ARG A 88 -3.55 -14.63 3.40
N LYS A 89 -3.55 -15.92 3.08
CA LYS A 89 -2.67 -16.51 2.07
C LYS A 89 -3.49 -16.95 0.88
N TYR A 90 -3.07 -16.53 -0.31
CA TYR A 90 -3.65 -16.99 -1.56
C TYR A 90 -2.67 -17.96 -2.20
N PHE A 91 -3.09 -19.20 -2.39
CA PHE A 91 -2.33 -20.19 -3.14
C PHE A 91 -2.79 -20.16 -4.60
N LEU A 92 -1.84 -20.06 -5.51
CA LEU A 92 -2.08 -20.05 -6.95
C LEU A 92 -1.17 -21.08 -7.63
N GLN A 93 -1.69 -21.74 -8.65
CA GLN A 93 -0.93 -22.66 -9.49
C GLN A 93 -0.78 -22.06 -10.89
N ALA A 94 0.46 -22.13 -11.38
CA ALA A 94 0.79 -21.81 -12.75
C ALA A 94 0.72 -23.07 -13.64
N SER A 95 0.72 -22.88 -14.96
CA SER A 95 0.61 -23.98 -15.91
C SER A 95 1.87 -24.85 -15.98
N ASP A 96 3.03 -24.22 -15.77
CA ASP A 96 4.36 -24.83 -15.86
C ASP A 96 5.39 -24.05 -15.01
N GLN A 97 6.63 -24.54 -14.98
CA GLN A 97 7.72 -23.94 -14.20
C GLN A 97 8.10 -22.53 -14.67
N GLN A 98 8.04 -22.25 -15.98
CA GLN A 98 8.36 -20.94 -16.51
C GLN A 98 7.27 -19.93 -16.14
N ASP A 99 6.00 -20.34 -16.29
CA ASP A 99 4.81 -19.59 -15.89
C ASP A 99 4.88 -19.18 -14.41
N LEU A 100 5.22 -20.13 -13.53
CA LEU A 100 5.45 -19.88 -12.11
C LEU A 100 6.51 -18.78 -11.88
N VAL A 101 7.68 -18.94 -12.48
CA VAL A 101 8.81 -18.01 -12.29
C VAL A 101 8.44 -16.61 -12.79
N GLU A 102 7.83 -16.51 -13.97
CA GLU A 102 7.42 -15.24 -14.54
C GLU A 102 6.35 -14.53 -13.69
N TRP A 103 5.32 -15.25 -13.24
CA TRP A 103 4.28 -14.69 -12.36
C TRP A 103 4.86 -14.19 -11.04
N VAL A 104 5.72 -14.98 -10.38
CA VAL A 104 6.37 -14.58 -9.13
C VAL A 104 7.24 -13.34 -9.35
N ASN A 105 7.96 -13.25 -10.47
CA ASN A 105 8.81 -12.11 -10.78
C ASN A 105 8.02 -10.82 -11.04
N VAL A 106 6.98 -10.88 -11.89
CA VAL A 106 6.18 -9.69 -12.22
C VAL A 106 5.40 -9.18 -11.01
N LEU A 107 4.85 -10.07 -10.18
CA LEU A 107 4.15 -9.69 -8.95
C LEU A 107 5.12 -9.07 -7.93
N ASN A 108 6.29 -9.69 -7.70
CA ASN A 108 7.30 -9.12 -6.80
C ASN A 108 7.81 -7.76 -7.27
N LYS A 109 7.94 -7.55 -8.58
CA LYS A 109 8.28 -6.23 -9.15
C LYS A 109 7.16 -5.22 -8.90
N ALA A 110 5.91 -5.61 -9.11
CA ALA A 110 4.76 -4.73 -8.95
C ALA A 110 4.59 -4.28 -7.48
N ILE A 111 4.65 -5.19 -6.52
CA ILE A 111 4.48 -4.83 -5.09
C ILE A 111 5.62 -3.95 -4.57
N LYS A 112 6.84 -4.08 -5.11
CA LYS A 112 7.96 -3.20 -4.77
C LYS A 112 7.76 -1.76 -5.26
N LEU A 113 7.05 -1.58 -6.38
CA LEU A 113 6.76 -0.25 -6.93
C LEU A 113 5.62 0.46 -6.21
N THR A 114 4.66 -0.29 -5.67
CA THR A 114 3.45 0.26 -5.04
C THR A 114 3.64 0.61 -3.56
N VAL A 115 4.68 0.08 -2.91
CA VAL A 115 5.07 0.52 -1.56
C VAL A 115 5.51 1.99 -1.65
N PRO A 116 4.79 2.94 -1.00
CA PRO A 116 5.32 4.28 -0.81
C PRO A 116 6.64 4.10 -0.08
N LYS A 117 7.75 4.65 -0.60
CA LYS A 117 9.02 4.68 0.13
C LYS A 117 8.69 5.17 1.52
N GLN A 118 8.69 4.27 2.51
CA GLN A 118 8.75 4.70 3.89
C GLN A 118 10.02 5.52 3.92
N SER A 119 9.86 6.82 4.09
CA SER A 119 10.97 7.73 4.29
C SER A 119 11.69 7.23 5.53
N ASP A 120 12.76 6.45 5.31
CA ASP A 120 13.82 6.19 6.27
C ASP A 120 14.42 7.55 6.62
N SER A 121 13.70 8.27 7.46
CA SER A 121 14.19 9.41 8.19
C SER A 121 14.76 8.80 9.47
N GLN A 122 15.92 8.17 9.38
CA GLN A 122 16.84 8.18 10.51
C GLN A 122 17.39 9.61 10.59
N PRO A 123 17.09 10.43 11.61
CA PRO A 123 17.98 11.49 11.97
C PRO A 123 18.99 10.89 12.94
N ASN A 124 20.12 10.40 12.41
CA ASN A 124 21.35 10.39 13.18
C ASN A 124 22.38 11.22 12.42
N SER A 125 22.36 12.51 12.69
CA SER A 125 23.56 13.34 12.78
C SER A 125 23.14 14.73 13.24
N ASP A 126 23.91 15.21 14.20
CA ASP A 126 23.91 16.52 14.80
C ASP A 126 23.68 17.70 13.85
N ASN A 127 23.03 18.73 14.40
CA ASN A 127 23.23 20.16 14.14
C ASN A 127 23.57 20.56 12.70
N LEU A 128 22.60 21.09 11.94
CA LEU A 128 22.66 22.49 11.49
C LEU A 128 21.32 22.96 10.90
N SER A 129 21.00 24.19 11.27
CA SER A 129 19.90 25.05 10.85
C SER A 129 19.74 25.26 9.33
N ARG A 130 18.48 25.36 8.86
CA ARG A 130 17.87 26.44 8.02
C ARG A 130 16.93 25.95 6.90
N HIS A 131 15.63 26.25 7.11
CA HIS A 131 14.69 26.99 6.24
C HIS A 131 14.14 26.40 4.91
N GLY A 132 12.80 26.46 4.76
CA GLY A 132 12.03 26.44 3.49
C GLY A 132 10.99 25.32 3.35
N GLU A 133 9.88 25.29 4.10
CA GLU A 133 8.54 25.85 3.79
C GLU A 133 7.69 25.08 2.75
N CYS A 134 6.63 24.38 3.20
CA CYS A 134 5.29 24.37 2.57
C CYS A 134 4.22 23.73 3.50
N GLY A 135 3.53 24.58 4.25
CA GLY A 135 2.12 24.51 4.69
C GLY A 135 1.50 23.24 5.28
N LYS A 136 1.51 23.11 6.63
CA LYS A 136 0.33 23.02 7.53
C LYS A 136 0.75 23.47 8.93
N LYS A 137 0.04 24.41 9.56
CA LYS A 137 0.33 24.84 10.96
C LYS A 137 -0.02 23.71 11.92
N GLN A 138 0.97 22.89 12.27
CA GLN A 138 0.85 21.85 13.28
C GLN A 138 1.02 22.48 14.66
N VAL A 139 -0.07 22.53 15.44
CA VAL A 139 0.02 22.85 16.88
C VAL A 139 0.61 21.62 17.56
N SER A 140 1.82 21.74 18.11
CA SER A 140 2.37 20.70 18.97
C SER A 140 1.73 20.80 20.35
N TYR A 141 1.40 19.66 20.94
CA TYR A 141 0.89 19.55 22.30
C TYR A 141 1.92 18.80 23.14
N ARG A 142 2.23 19.30 24.33
CA ARG A 142 3.07 18.64 25.32
C ARG A 142 2.19 18.13 26.45
N THR A 143 2.42 16.90 26.88
CA THR A 143 1.73 16.32 28.05
C THR A 143 2.69 16.26 29.24
N ASP A 144 2.33 16.85 30.37
CA ASP A 144 3.07 16.79 31.63
C ASP A 144 2.20 16.10 32.71
N ILE A 145 2.79 15.29 33.59
CA ILE A 145 2.05 14.59 34.66
C ILE A 145 2.36 15.25 36.00
N VAL A 146 1.34 15.85 36.64
CA VAL A 146 1.45 16.48 37.96
C VAL A 146 0.47 15.78 38.91
N GLY A 147 0.99 15.22 40.02
CA GLY A 147 0.17 14.52 41.01
C GLY A 147 -0.56 13.27 40.50
N GLY A 148 -0.08 12.66 39.40
CA GLY A 148 -0.71 11.49 38.78
C GLY A 148 -1.75 11.80 37.69
N VAL A 149 -1.97 13.08 37.36
CA VAL A 149 -2.92 13.51 36.33
C VAL A 149 -2.16 14.03 35.09
N PRO A 150 -2.48 13.55 33.87
CA PRO A 150 -1.89 14.08 32.64
C PRO A 150 -2.52 15.41 32.23
N ILE A 151 -1.68 16.43 32.04
CA ILE A 151 -2.04 17.79 31.60
C ILE A 151 -1.50 18.01 30.19
N ILE A 152 -2.38 18.33 29.24
CA ILE A 152 -2.00 18.58 27.84
C ILE A 152 -1.95 20.10 27.60
N THR A 153 -0.76 20.63 27.30
CA THR A 153 -0.53 22.05 27.03
C THR A 153 -0.11 22.25 25.57
N PRO A 154 -0.79 23.11 24.78
CA PRO A 154 -0.34 23.47 23.44
C PRO A 154 0.93 24.31 23.50
N THR A 155 1.97 23.91 22.78
CA THR A 155 3.21 24.68 22.60
C THR A 155 3.09 25.56 21.36
N GLN A 156 2.73 26.84 21.52
CA GLN A 156 2.91 27.88 20.48
C GLN A 156 3.89 28.94 20.98
N LYS A 157 4.87 29.30 20.15
CA LYS A 157 5.83 30.39 20.40
C LYS A 157 5.11 31.73 20.31
N GLU A 158 5.17 32.48 21.39
CA GLU A 158 4.81 33.90 21.47
C GLU A 158 6.00 34.72 20.93
N GLU A 159 5.80 35.47 19.85
CA GLU A 159 6.81 36.40 19.35
C GLU A 159 6.15 37.70 18.87
N LYS A 160 6.30 38.74 19.69
CA LYS A 160 6.62 40.15 19.38
C LYS A 160 5.83 41.11 20.28
N GLU A 161 6.34 42.24 20.73
CA GLU A 161 7.66 42.86 20.88
C GLU A 161 7.33 44.22 21.54
N LYS A 162 8.13 44.65 22.51
CA LYS A 162 7.93 45.92 23.24
C LYS A 162 8.04 47.13 22.30
N GLY A 163 7.19 48.15 22.49
CA GLY A 163 7.55 49.49 21.99
C GLY A 163 6.49 50.59 22.03
N LYS A 164 6.63 51.45 23.05
CA LYS A 164 6.47 52.92 23.01
C LYS A 164 5.15 53.54 23.50
N ILE A 165 5.36 54.50 24.39
CA ILE A 165 4.44 55.31 25.18
C ILE A 165 3.98 56.54 24.36
N GLN A 166 2.83 57.09 24.77
CA GLN A 166 2.23 58.41 24.49
C GLN A 166 1.51 58.58 23.15
N ASN A 167 0.18 58.72 23.22
CA ASN A 167 -0.40 60.04 22.99
C ASN A 167 -1.76 60.21 23.67
N ILE A 168 -1.90 61.43 24.18
CA ILE A 168 -3.03 62.02 24.88
C ILE A 168 -4.03 62.49 23.82
N SER A 169 -5.32 62.26 24.02
CA SER A 169 -6.35 63.13 23.47
C SER A 169 -7.58 63.07 24.36
N VAL A 170 -7.73 64.14 25.12
CA VAL A 170 -9.00 64.64 25.63
C VAL A 170 -9.84 65.11 24.44
N SER A 171 -11.14 64.85 24.47
CA SER A 171 -12.17 65.82 24.05
C SER A 171 -13.55 65.34 24.53
N SER A 172 -14.18 66.21 25.33
CA SER A 172 -15.59 66.29 25.69
C SER A 172 -16.48 66.28 24.44
N VAL A 173 -17.75 65.88 24.49
CA VAL A 173 -18.87 66.44 25.26
C VAL A 173 -19.93 65.39 25.57
#